data_AF-A0A4P8ZZ16-F1
#
_entry.id   AF-A0A4P8ZZ16-F1
#
_cell.length_a   1.000
_cell.length_b   1.000
_cell.length_c   1.000
_cell.angle_alpha   90.00
_cell.angle_beta   90.00
_cell.angle_gamma   90.00
#
_symmetry.space_group_name_H-M   'P 1'
#
loop_
_entity.id
_entity.type
_entity.pdbx_description
1 polymer ?
#
loop_
_entity_poly.entity_id
_entity_poly.type
_entity_poly.pdbx_seq_one_letter_code
_entity_poly.pdbx_strand_id
1 'polypeptide(L)' 'MKNDKTNEKTIEQMMAELNERIAWFQGEEFNLDEAKQRFIEARQLAKDITAALDDMQHDITVLSEDFDA' A
#
# COMPACT_ATOMS: atom_id res chain seq x y z
N MET A 1 1.66 22.01 18.69
CA MET A 1 1.04 20.74 18.32
C MET A 1 2.04 19.98 17.49
N LYS A 2 2.51 18.81 17.96
CA LYS A 2 3.48 18.00 17.24
C LYS A 2 2.71 17.17 16.22
N ASN A 3 2.76 17.54 14.94
CA ASN A 3 2.27 16.69 13.86
C ASN A 3 3.28 15.56 13.64
N ASP A 4 3.33 14.59 14.55
CA ASP A 4 4.08 13.34 14.40
C ASP A 4 3.31 12.33 13.52
N LYS A 5 2.83 12.76 12.35
CA LYS A 5 2.21 11.89 11.32
C LYS A 5 3.03 11.82 10.02
N THR A 6 4.29 12.24 10.05
CA THR A 6 5.11 12.40 8.83
C THR A 6 5.89 11.14 8.43
N ASN A 7 5.60 9.97 9.03
CA ASN A 7 6.36 8.74 8.77
C ASN A 7 5.53 7.59 8.20
N GLU A 8 4.22 7.76 7.99
CA GLU A 8 3.40 6.74 7.33
C GLU A 8 3.41 6.98 5.83
N LYS A 9 3.80 5.96 5.06
CA LYS A 9 3.83 6.02 3.59
C LYS A 9 2.41 6.28 3.09
N THR A 10 2.27 7.20 2.13
CA THR A 10 0.98 7.40 1.46
C THR A 10 0.62 6.21 0.59
N ILE A 11 -0.66 6.02 0.27
CA ILE A 11 -1.12 4.97 -0.66
C ILE A 11 -0.37 5.06 -1.99
N GLU A 12 -0.13 6.27 -2.51
CA GLU A 12 0.66 6.49 -3.73
C GLU A 12 2.10 6.00 -3.60
N GLN A 13 2.76 6.26 -2.47
CA GLN A 13 4.12 5.78 -2.21
C GLN A 13 4.15 4.27 -2.08
N MET A 14 3.15 3.66 -1.45
CA MET A 14 3.02 2.20 -1.33
C MET A 14 2.79 1.56 -2.71
N MET A 15 1.96 2.17 -3.57
CA MET A 15 1.74 1.73 -4.94
C MET A 15 3.00 1.83 -5.80
N ALA A 16 3.78 2.91 -5.64
CA ALA A 16 5.07 3.06 -6.32
C ALA A 16 6.06 1.97 -5.89
N GLU A 17 6.17 1.70 -4.58
CA GLU A 17 7.02 0.63 -4.06
C GLU A 17 6.56 -0.76 -4.52
N LEU A 18 5.24 -1.00 -4.60
CA LEU A 18 4.72 -2.25 -5.13
C LEU A 18 5.12 -2.45 -6.60
N ASN A 19 5.06 -1.39 -7.40
CA ASN A 19 5.50 -1.43 -8.80
C ASN A 19 7.00 -1.71 -8.92
N GLU A 20 7.85 -1.11 -8.08
CA GLU A 20 9.29 -1.40 -8.05
C GLU A 20 9.56 -2.87 -7.69
N ARG A 21 8.85 -3.39 -6.68
CA ARG A 21 8.97 -4.80 -6.27
C ARG A 21 8.54 -5.74 -7.39
N ILE A 22 7.49 -5.40 -8.15
CA ILE A 22 7.05 -6.17 -9.33
C ILE A 22 8.07 -6.07 -10.46
N ALA A 23 8.62 -4.88 -10.71
CA ALA A 23 9.62 -4.66 -11.76
C ALA A 23 10.89 -5.50 -11.53
N TRP A 24 11.30 -5.70 -10.28
CA TRP A 24 12.41 -6.60 -9.95
C TRP A 24 12.19 -8.04 -10.45
N PHE A 25 10.95 -8.57 -10.41
CA PHE A 25 10.65 -9.91 -10.95
C PHE A 25 10.82 -10.01 -12.46
N GLN A 26 10.81 -8.87 -13.16
CA GLN A 26 10.99 -8.77 -14.61
C GLN A 26 12.43 -8.32 -14.96
N GLY A 27 13.27 -8.06 -13.96
CA GLY A 27 14.61 -7.53 -14.12
C GLY A 27 15.67 -8.61 -14.28
N GLU A 28 16.85 -8.21 -14.75
CA GLU A 28 18.01 -9.08 -14.94
C GLU A 28 18.63 -9.54 -13.61
N GLU A 29 18.36 -8.83 -12.51
CA GLU A 29 18.79 -9.19 -11.13
C GLU A 29 17.88 -10.24 -10.46
N PHE A 30 16.88 -10.75 -11.19
CA PHE A 30 15.97 -11.76 -10.67
C PHE A 30 16.73 -13.02 -10.25
N ASN A 31 16.48 -13.48 -9.03
CA ASN A 31 16.98 -14.76 -8.56
C ASN A 31 15.90 -15.52 -7.76
N LEU A 32 15.90 -16.85 -7.90
CA LEU A 32 14.85 -17.71 -7.33
C LEU A 32 14.87 -17.72 -5.78
N ASP A 33 16.06 -17.61 -5.20
CA ASP A 33 16.26 -17.65 -3.75
C ASP A 33 15.60 -16.45 -3.05
N GLU A 34 15.77 -15.24 -3.61
CA GLU A 34 15.11 -14.01 -3.14
C GLU A 34 13.65 -13.90 -3.61
N ALA A 35 13.27 -14.58 -4.70
CA ALA A 35 11.94 -14.45 -5.29
C ALA A 35 10.83 -14.76 -4.28
N LYS A 36 11.00 -15.80 -3.46
CA LYS A 36 10.03 -16.15 -2.42
C LYS A 36 9.86 -15.04 -1.38
N GLN A 37 10.97 -14.49 -0.90
CA GLN A 37 10.95 -13.43 0.11
C GLN A 37 10.34 -12.16 -0.45
N ARG A 38 10.80 -11.70 -1.63
CA ARG A 38 10.26 -10.51 -2.28
C ARG A 38 8.79 -10.65 -2.64
N PHE A 39 8.33 -11.87 -2.97
CA PHE A 39 6.92 -12.13 -3.25
C PHE A 39 6.06 -11.97 -2.00
N ILE A 40 6.52 -12.50 -0.86
CA ILE A 40 5.83 -12.34 0.42
C ILE A 40 5.71 -10.85 0.78
N GLU A 41 6.78 -10.10 0.60
CA GLU A 41 6.79 -8.67 0.91
C GLU A 41 5.91 -7.85 -0.06
N ALA A 42 5.97 -8.13 -1.37
CA ALA A 42 5.08 -7.50 -2.35
C ALA A 42 3.61 -7.81 -2.06
N ARG A 43 3.31 -9.07 -1.69
CA ARG A 43 1.96 -9.47 -1.28
C ARG A 43 1.50 -8.77 -0.01
N GLN A 44 2.39 -8.57 0.95
CA GLN A 44 2.06 -7.83 2.17
C GLN A 44 1.76 -6.37 1.86
N LEU A 45 2.62 -5.72 1.08
CA LEU A 45 2.41 -4.34 0.65
C LEU A 45 1.08 -4.15 -0.10
N ALA A 46 0.73 -5.10 -0.98
CA ALA A 46 -0.56 -5.10 -1.67
C ALA A 46 -1.75 -5.17 -0.70
N LYS A 47 -1.66 -5.99 0.36
CA LYS A 47 -2.72 -6.06 1.39
C LYS A 47 -2.84 -4.76 2.16
N ASP A 48 -1.72 -4.15 2.51
CA ASP A 48 -1.71 -2.90 3.27
C ASP A 48 -2.32 -1.75 2.45
N ILE A 49 -2.06 -1.72 1.13
CA ILE A 49 -2.70 -0.79 0.20
C ILE A 49 -4.21 -1.00 0.14
N THR A 50 -4.67 -2.26 0.03
CA THR A 50 -6.11 -2.57 0.03
C THR A 50 -6.77 -2.11 1.33
N ALA A 51 -6.16 -2.39 2.48
CA ALA A 51 -6.68 -1.94 3.77
C ALA A 51 -6.79 -0.41 3.84
N ALA A 52 -5.76 0.32 3.39
CA ALA A 52 -5.79 1.78 3.38
C ALA A 52 -6.85 2.37 2.44
N LEU A 53 -7.13 1.70 1.30
CA LEU A 53 -8.20 2.09 0.39
C LEU A 53 -9.59 1.80 0.97
N ASP A 54 -9.77 0.65 1.60
CA ASP A 54 -11.03 0.26 2.24
C ASP A 54 -11.36 1.22 3.40
N ASP A 55 -10.37 1.58 4.22
CA ASP A 55 -10.52 2.55 5.31
C ASP A 55 -10.96 3.93 4.76
N MET A 56 -10.34 4.39 3.66
CA MET A 56 -10.71 5.65 3.02
C MET A 56 -12.13 5.62 2.45
N GLN A 57 -12.55 4.49 1.85
CA GLN A 57 -13.92 4.32 1.38
C GLN A 57 -14.93 4.34 2.55
N HIS A 58 -14.58 3.71 3.67
CA HIS A 58 -15.41 3.72 4.87
C HIS A 58 -15.58 5.14 5.41
N ASP A 59 -14.50 5.90 5.53
CA ASP A 59 -14.54 7.31 5.98
C ASP A 59 -15.45 8.17 5.08
N ILE A 60 -15.39 8.00 3.76
CA ILE A 60 -16.27 8.71 2.81
C ILE A 60 -17.74 8.31 2.99
N THR A 61 -18.00 7.02 3.26
CA THR A 61 -19.36 6.49 3.45
C THR A 61 -19.99 7.10 4.70
N VAL A 62 -19.27 7.08 5.83
CA VAL A 62 -19.72 7.67 7.10
C VAL A 62 -19.97 9.18 6.94
N LEU A 63 -19.05 9.90 6.26
CA LEU A 63 -19.24 11.33 6.01
C LEU A 63 -20.51 11.62 5.19
N SER A 64 -20.83 10.77 4.22
CA SER A 64 -22.02 10.95 3.38
C SER A 64 -23.31 10.75 4.19
N GLU A 65 -23.33 9.75 5.09
CA GLU A 65 -24.45 9.51 6.02
C GLU A 65 -24.68 10.70 6.98
N ASP A 66 -23.60 11.35 7.45
CA ASP A 66 -23.67 12.52 8.33
C ASP A 66 -24.23 13.78 7.63
N PHE A 67 -24.12 13.90 6.30
CA PHE A 67 -24.65 15.05 5.54
C PHE A 67 -26.10 14.86 5.06
N ASP A 68 -26.61 13.63 5.06
CA ASP A 68 -28.00 13.31 4.68
C ASP A 68 -28.98 13.37 5.87
N ALA A 69 -28.50 13.67 7.09
CA ALA A 69 -29.26 13.80 8.34
C ALA A 69 -29.68 15.25 8.68
#